data_AF-A7TMD9-F1
#
_entry.id   AF-A7TMD9-F1
#
_cell.length_a   1.000
_cell.length_b   1.000
_cell.length_c   1.000
_cell.angle_alpha   90.00
_cell.angle_beta   90.00
_cell.angle_gamma   90.00
#
_symmetry.space_group_name_H-M   'P 1'
#
loop_
_entity.id
_entity.type
_entity.pdbx_description
1 polymer ?
#
loop_
_entity_poly.entity_id
_entity_poly.type
_entity_poly.pdbx_seq_one_letter_code
_entity_poly.pdbx_strand_id
1 'polypeptide(L)'
;MSRFSIKRPGNYFFIVPWIAFIPWWGMLIAMLACWAGQGHPIYWFMNGDQFPVYISDIGATNLQPLFISCSGWQGLGYVISIACEFFQRSGHWPFRLRSKKYLKSTVDEDCDTMMTNDEMKSEYAEIMLKSNFYMPPWYTVHDRNFIFAAFIFGLLGEVCLLMASIFSTAHYHHVHIAMVVLFVILMFISVCCLIAEYASMGKHYALLHPLANPETTIPFERLRWYQWSGHIWNKFTLSAAFKAVWLTLGVVWAICFGACGDSISACFEWLLAFWFGLLFISISVDFYLGGRYKYSKYFHQVQSFHGYYKYDKIISSSSSSESTLASTDNEFKHVIINDTDTANDVVV
;
A
#
# COMPACT_ATOMS: atom_id res chain seq x y z
N MET A 1 32.92 6.27 -14.83
CA MET A 1 31.58 6.08 -15.44
C MET A 1 31.00 4.77 -14.88
N SER A 2 30.31 4.80 -13.74
CA SER A 2 29.72 3.59 -13.17
C SER A 2 28.56 3.13 -14.05
N ARG A 3 28.65 1.95 -14.66
CA ARG A 3 27.51 1.32 -15.35
C ARG A 3 26.36 1.25 -14.36
N PHE A 4 25.27 1.97 -14.63
CA PHE A 4 23.99 1.77 -13.98
C PHE A 4 23.49 0.35 -14.36
N SER A 5 23.97 -0.66 -13.64
CA SER A 5 23.46 -2.03 -13.77
C SER A 5 22.21 -2.13 -12.92
N ILE A 6 21.06 -2.27 -13.56
CA ILE A 6 19.79 -2.59 -12.89
C ILE A 6 19.98 -3.94 -12.22
N LYS A 7 20.15 -3.91 -10.90
CA LYS A 7 20.36 -5.13 -10.12
C LYS A 7 19.04 -5.93 -10.06
N ARG A 8 19.11 -7.25 -9.84
CA ARG A 8 17.92 -8.12 -9.81
C ARG A 8 16.84 -7.68 -8.78
N PRO A 9 15.54 -7.80 -9.12
CA PRO A 9 14.45 -7.49 -8.19
C PRO A 9 14.41 -8.51 -7.04
N GLY A 10 13.90 -8.09 -5.88
CA GLY A 10 13.71 -8.97 -4.73
C GLY A 10 12.43 -9.81 -4.80
N ASN A 11 11.39 -9.26 -5.43
CA ASN A 11 10.13 -9.93 -5.73
C ASN A 11 9.58 -9.40 -7.07
N TYR A 12 8.59 -10.07 -7.65
CA TYR A 12 7.99 -9.67 -8.94
C TYR A 12 6.73 -8.81 -8.81
N PHE A 13 6.33 -8.43 -7.59
CA PHE A 13 5.11 -7.64 -7.36
C PHE A 13 5.17 -6.28 -8.06
N PHE A 14 6.37 -5.71 -8.28
CA PHE A 14 6.54 -4.45 -9.00
C PHE A 14 5.96 -4.46 -10.43
N ILE A 15 5.71 -5.63 -11.03
CA ILE A 15 5.11 -5.76 -12.37
C ILE A 15 3.59 -5.48 -12.32
N VAL A 16 2.93 -5.72 -11.19
CA VAL A 16 1.47 -5.62 -11.06
C VAL A 16 0.95 -4.21 -11.44
N PRO A 17 1.54 -3.10 -10.94
CA PRO A 17 1.11 -1.77 -11.35
C PRO A 17 1.33 -1.49 -12.84
N TRP A 18 2.36 -2.06 -13.49
CA TRP A 18 2.59 -1.88 -14.92
C TRP A 18 1.52 -2.55 -15.77
N ILE A 19 1.11 -3.77 -15.39
CA ILE A 19 0.04 -4.50 -16.08
C ILE A 19 -1.29 -3.73 -16.02
N ALA A 20 -1.56 -3.05 -14.91
CA ALA A 20 -2.73 -2.19 -14.76
C ALA A 20 -2.66 -0.91 -15.60
N PHE A 21 -1.47 -0.28 -15.61
CA PHE A 21 -1.24 1.03 -16.20
C PHE A 21 -1.15 1.04 -17.74
N ILE A 22 -0.52 0.03 -18.35
CA ILE A 22 -0.24 0.03 -19.80
C ILE A 22 -1.53 0.14 -20.63
N PRO A 23 -2.61 -0.63 -20.35
CA PRO A 23 -3.85 -0.51 -21.10
C PRO A 23 -4.56 0.84 -20.91
N TRP A 24 -4.42 1.48 -19.75
CA TRP A 24 -4.97 2.81 -19.48
C TRP A 24 -4.35 3.87 -20.41
N TRP A 25 -3.02 3.96 -20.44
CA TRP A 25 -2.35 4.89 -21.37
C TRP A 25 -2.57 4.51 -22.82
N GLY A 26 -2.59 3.22 -23.15
CA GLY A 26 -2.90 2.74 -24.49
C GLY A 26 -4.28 3.21 -24.96
N MET A 27 -5.30 3.13 -24.11
CA MET A 27 -6.64 3.65 -24.39
C MET A 27 -6.64 5.15 -24.60
N LEU A 28 -6.03 5.94 -23.70
CA LEU A 28 -5.99 7.40 -23.82
C LEU A 28 -5.37 7.84 -25.15
N ILE A 29 -4.24 7.23 -25.52
CA ILE A 29 -3.57 7.49 -26.80
C ILE A 29 -4.46 7.07 -27.97
N ALA A 30 -5.12 5.91 -27.89
CA ALA A 30 -6.00 5.42 -28.95
C ALA A 30 -7.21 6.34 -29.16
N MET A 31 -7.85 6.81 -28.08
CA MET A 31 -8.97 7.75 -28.17
C MET A 31 -8.57 9.06 -28.83
N LEU A 32 -7.43 9.63 -28.42
CA LEU A 32 -6.91 10.85 -29.02
C LEU A 32 -6.53 10.66 -30.50
N ALA A 33 -5.91 9.52 -30.83
CA ALA A 33 -5.53 9.17 -32.20
C ALA A 33 -6.74 8.94 -33.11
N CYS A 34 -7.80 8.28 -32.62
CA CYS A 34 -9.04 8.09 -33.37
C CYS A 34 -9.74 9.41 -33.65
N TRP A 35 -9.79 10.32 -32.68
CA TRP A 35 -10.36 11.65 -32.86
C TRP A 35 -9.57 12.49 -33.87
N ALA A 36 -8.23 12.49 -33.77
CA ALA A 36 -7.37 13.18 -34.72
C ALA A 36 -7.48 12.58 -36.15
N GLY A 37 -7.55 11.25 -36.27
CA GLY A 37 -7.68 10.54 -37.54
C GLY A 37 -9.02 10.76 -38.25
N GLN A 38 -10.08 11.10 -37.51
CA GLN A 38 -11.39 11.46 -38.05
C GLN A 38 -11.48 12.93 -38.50
N GLY A 39 -10.41 13.71 -38.36
CA GLY A 39 -10.39 15.12 -38.73
C GLY A 39 -11.01 16.04 -37.68
N HIS A 40 -10.96 15.67 -36.40
CA HIS A 40 -11.46 16.45 -35.27
C HIS A 40 -12.99 16.68 -35.31
N PRO A 41 -13.81 15.60 -35.28
CA PRO A 41 -15.26 15.74 -35.30
C PRO A 41 -15.77 16.47 -34.06
N ILE A 42 -16.79 17.31 -34.26
CA ILE A 42 -17.59 17.94 -33.20
C ILE A 42 -18.85 17.08 -33.00
N TYR A 43 -19.08 16.62 -31.78
CA TYR A 43 -20.22 15.76 -31.45
C TYR A 43 -21.50 16.57 -31.22
N TRP A 44 -22.66 15.95 -31.47
CA TRP A 44 -23.97 16.62 -31.45
C TRP A 44 -24.40 17.13 -30.06
N PHE A 45 -23.79 16.63 -28.99
CA PHE A 45 -24.04 17.02 -27.60
C PHE A 45 -22.99 18.00 -27.05
N MET A 46 -22.07 18.49 -27.88
CA MET A 46 -21.08 19.50 -27.52
C MET A 46 -21.64 20.92 -27.74
N ASN A 47 -21.26 21.85 -26.87
CA ASN A 47 -21.74 23.25 -26.90
C ASN A 47 -20.95 24.17 -27.84
N GLY A 48 -19.90 23.68 -28.51
CA GLY A 48 -19.07 24.48 -29.41
C GLY A 48 -17.83 23.74 -29.92
N ASP A 49 -16.99 24.46 -30.67
CA ASP A 49 -15.69 23.97 -31.14
C ASP A 49 -14.68 23.94 -29.99
N GLN A 50 -14.07 22.78 -29.77
CA GLN A 50 -13.17 22.51 -28.64
C GLN A 50 -11.94 21.74 -29.14
N PHE A 51 -10.76 22.29 -28.88
CA PHE A 51 -9.49 21.71 -29.30
C PHE A 51 -8.47 21.77 -28.15
N PRO A 52 -8.10 20.62 -27.53
CA PRO A 52 -8.63 19.27 -27.74
C PRO A 52 -10.07 19.12 -27.20
N VAL A 53 -10.78 18.07 -27.65
CA VAL A 53 -12.08 17.66 -27.10
C VAL A 53 -11.90 16.96 -25.74
N TYR A 54 -12.92 16.99 -24.88
CA TYR A 54 -12.94 16.21 -23.63
C TYR A 54 -12.81 14.71 -23.89
N ILE A 55 -12.09 14.01 -23.01
CA ILE A 55 -11.97 12.54 -23.04
C ILE A 55 -13.35 11.92 -22.85
N SER A 56 -14.13 12.45 -21.90
CA SER A 56 -15.49 12.00 -21.63
C SER A 56 -16.39 12.02 -22.86
N ASP A 57 -16.19 13.00 -23.76
CA ASP A 57 -17.01 13.18 -24.96
C ASP A 57 -16.61 12.21 -26.08
N ILE A 58 -15.31 11.94 -26.27
CA ILE A 58 -14.87 10.84 -27.14
C ILE A 58 -15.38 9.50 -26.58
N GLY A 59 -15.28 9.33 -25.26
CA GLY A 59 -15.73 8.15 -24.52
C GLY A 59 -17.24 7.96 -24.53
N ALA A 60 -18.01 8.98 -24.93
CA ALA A 60 -19.46 8.92 -25.08
C ALA A 60 -19.92 8.41 -26.46
N THR A 61 -18.99 8.15 -27.39
CA THR A 61 -19.28 7.78 -28.78
C THR A 61 -19.14 6.26 -29.02
N ASN A 62 -18.84 5.83 -30.25
CA ASN A 62 -18.59 4.42 -30.58
C ASN A 62 -17.41 3.81 -29.80
N LEU A 63 -16.56 4.63 -29.17
CA LEU A 63 -15.44 4.19 -28.33
C LEU A 63 -15.83 3.94 -26.87
N GLN A 64 -17.10 4.12 -26.49
CA GLN A 64 -17.56 3.88 -25.12
C GLN A 64 -17.23 2.47 -24.58
N PRO A 65 -17.39 1.37 -25.34
CA PRO A 65 -17.05 0.03 -24.84
C PRO A 65 -15.55 -0.11 -24.51
N LEU A 66 -14.68 0.55 -25.28
CA LEU A 66 -13.24 0.60 -25.00
C LEU A 66 -12.99 1.38 -23.70
N PHE A 67 -13.63 2.54 -23.55
CA PHE A 67 -13.50 3.38 -22.37
C PHE A 67 -13.93 2.66 -21.09
N ILE A 68 -15.07 1.95 -21.12
CA ILE A 68 -15.58 1.16 -19.98
C ILE A 68 -14.62 0.03 -19.62
N SER A 69 -14.18 -0.75 -20.63
CA SER A 69 -13.34 -1.93 -20.41
C SER A 69 -11.98 -1.57 -19.80
N CYS A 70 -11.34 -0.53 -20.34
CA CYS A 70 -10.04 -0.08 -19.88
C CYS A 70 -10.10 0.69 -18.54
N SER A 71 -11.18 1.45 -18.29
CA SER A 71 -11.42 2.06 -16.97
C SER A 71 -11.62 0.99 -15.90
N GLY A 72 -12.41 -0.05 -16.18
CA GLY A 72 -12.59 -1.19 -15.28
C GLY A 72 -11.30 -1.97 -15.02
N TRP A 73 -10.49 -2.21 -16.06
CA TRP A 73 -9.18 -2.86 -15.93
C TRP A 73 -8.23 -2.05 -15.05
N GLN A 74 -8.12 -0.76 -15.30
CA GLN A 74 -7.26 0.13 -14.53
C GLN A 74 -7.73 0.20 -13.07
N GLY A 75 -9.03 0.37 -12.83
CA GLY A 75 -9.56 0.48 -11.48
C GLY A 75 -9.37 -0.81 -10.68
N LEU A 76 -9.62 -1.96 -11.29
CA LEU A 76 -9.30 -3.26 -10.70
C LEU A 76 -7.79 -3.36 -10.40
N GLY A 77 -6.95 -2.94 -11.34
CA GLY A 77 -5.50 -2.94 -11.19
C GLY A 77 -4.99 -2.04 -10.07
N TYR A 78 -5.60 -0.87 -9.86
CA TYR A 78 -5.29 0.02 -8.73
C TYR A 78 -5.61 -0.66 -7.39
N VAL A 79 -6.83 -1.18 -7.26
CA VAL A 79 -7.30 -1.88 -6.06
C VAL A 79 -6.41 -3.09 -5.74
N ILE A 80 -6.06 -3.89 -6.75
CA ILE A 80 -5.14 -5.02 -6.60
C ILE A 80 -3.76 -4.54 -6.18
N SER A 81 -3.25 -3.45 -6.75
CA SER A 81 -1.93 -2.89 -6.39
C SER A 81 -1.89 -2.50 -4.90
N ILE A 82 -2.89 -1.78 -4.41
CA ILE A 82 -2.98 -1.41 -2.98
C ILE A 82 -3.21 -2.65 -2.10
N ALA A 83 -3.98 -3.64 -2.55
CA ALA A 83 -4.13 -4.91 -1.84
C ALA A 83 -2.81 -5.70 -1.77
N CYS A 84 -2.00 -5.68 -2.83
CA CYS A 84 -0.67 -6.26 -2.86
C CYS A 84 0.29 -5.51 -1.94
N GLU A 85 0.19 -4.19 -1.85
CA GLU A 85 0.95 -3.40 -0.87
C GLU A 85 0.61 -3.83 0.56
N PHE A 86 -0.69 -3.89 0.87
CA PHE A 86 -1.18 -4.36 2.15
C PHE A 86 -0.70 -5.78 2.45
N PHE A 87 -0.78 -6.70 1.48
CA PHE A 87 -0.35 -8.09 1.64
C PHE A 87 1.15 -8.19 1.91
N GLN A 88 1.99 -7.53 1.11
CA GLN A 88 3.44 -7.55 1.27
C GLN A 88 3.88 -7.00 2.64
N ARG A 89 3.14 -6.01 3.18
CA ARG A 89 3.43 -5.35 4.46
C ARG A 89 2.80 -6.02 5.68
N SER A 90 1.58 -6.55 5.57
CA SER A 90 0.84 -7.17 6.68
C SER A 90 0.96 -8.70 6.75
N GLY A 91 1.36 -9.35 5.65
CA GLY A 91 1.46 -10.80 5.54
C GLY A 91 0.10 -11.51 5.42
N HIS A 92 -0.99 -10.79 5.11
CA HIS A 92 -2.29 -11.36 4.81
C HIS A 92 -3.10 -10.41 3.91
N TRP A 93 -4.11 -10.94 3.23
CA TRP A 93 -4.99 -10.16 2.37
C TRP A 93 -5.93 -9.26 3.19
N PRO A 94 -6.35 -8.10 2.65
CA PRO A 94 -7.20 -7.12 3.35
C PRO A 94 -8.60 -7.68 3.67
N PHE A 95 -9.10 -8.63 2.88
CA PHE A 95 -10.42 -9.25 3.09
C PHE A 95 -10.46 -10.28 4.21
N ARG A 96 -9.30 -10.74 4.69
CA ARG A 96 -9.23 -11.70 5.79
C ARG A 96 -9.37 -10.96 7.11
N LEU A 97 -10.62 -10.71 7.52
CA LEU A 97 -10.95 -10.17 8.84
C LEU A 97 -10.35 -11.07 9.93
N ARG A 98 -9.48 -10.50 10.75
CA ARG A 98 -8.95 -11.19 11.93
C ARG A 98 -10.11 -11.31 12.92
N SER A 99 -10.58 -12.53 13.19
CA SER A 99 -11.47 -12.77 14.32
C SER A 99 -10.73 -12.33 15.59
N LYS A 100 -11.20 -11.27 16.24
CA LYS A 100 -10.71 -10.76 17.53
C LYS A 100 -11.08 -11.72 18.66
N LYS A 101 -10.66 -13.00 18.60
CA LYS A 101 -10.95 -13.97 19.66
C LYS A 101 -9.81 -14.17 20.67
N TYR A 102 -8.66 -13.48 20.53
CA TYR A 102 -7.48 -13.71 21.37
C TYR A 102 -6.69 -12.43 21.71
N LEU A 103 -7.35 -11.33 22.08
CA LEU A 103 -6.64 -10.13 22.58
C LEU A 103 -7.33 -9.48 23.79
N LYS A 104 -8.08 -10.24 24.57
CA LYS A 104 -8.72 -9.74 25.80
C LYS A 104 -8.63 -10.74 26.96
N SER A 105 -7.52 -11.49 27.07
CA SER A 105 -7.42 -12.46 28.18
C SER A 105 -6.04 -12.66 28.79
N THR A 106 -5.08 -11.76 28.58
CA THR A 106 -3.80 -11.81 29.29
C THR A 106 -3.30 -10.40 29.58
N VAL A 107 -4.00 -9.72 30.50
CA VAL A 107 -3.42 -8.63 31.31
C VAL A 107 -3.43 -9.09 32.78
N ASP A 108 -3.34 -10.39 33.00
CA ASP A 108 -3.20 -10.96 34.33
C ASP A 108 -1.81 -11.59 34.41
N GLU A 109 -0.99 -10.94 35.24
CA GLU A 109 0.14 -11.45 36.03
C GLU A 109 0.91 -12.67 35.49
N ASP A 110 2.18 -12.49 35.12
CA ASP A 110 3.34 -12.84 35.97
C ASP A 110 4.67 -12.97 35.16
N CYS A 111 5.79 -12.71 35.85
CA CYS A 111 7.22 -12.85 35.47
C CYS A 111 7.91 -11.70 34.71
N ASP A 112 8.36 -10.69 35.48
CA ASP A 112 9.47 -9.80 35.11
C ASP A 112 10.81 -10.59 35.11
N THR A 113 11.03 -11.41 34.10
CA THR A 113 12.40 -11.84 33.76
C THR A 113 12.93 -10.89 32.69
N MET A 114 13.83 -9.98 33.09
CA MET A 114 14.52 -9.08 32.19
C MET A 114 15.46 -9.89 31.28
N MET A 115 14.98 -10.28 30.09
CA MET A 115 15.82 -10.90 29.05
C MET A 115 17.05 -10.01 28.81
N THR A 116 18.23 -10.62 28.78
CA THR A 116 19.46 -9.87 28.53
C THR A 116 19.49 -9.39 27.08
N ASN A 117 20.13 -8.24 26.83
CA ASN A 117 20.22 -7.65 25.49
C ASN A 117 20.83 -8.60 24.45
N ASP A 118 21.65 -9.57 24.87
CA ASP A 118 22.34 -10.50 23.99
C ASP A 118 21.48 -11.72 23.63
N GLU A 119 20.64 -12.23 24.55
CA GLU A 119 19.64 -13.27 24.25
C GLU A 119 18.55 -12.74 23.32
N MET A 120 18.16 -11.49 23.50
CA MET A 120 17.26 -10.79 22.57
C MET A 120 17.86 -10.82 21.16
N LYS A 121 19.12 -10.39 20.99
CA LYS A 121 19.83 -10.31 19.71
C LYS A 121 19.90 -11.65 18.96
N SER A 122 20.13 -12.76 19.65
CA SER A 122 20.21 -14.09 19.00
C SER A 122 18.84 -14.53 18.49
N GLU A 123 17.79 -14.42 19.31
CA GLU A 123 16.42 -14.74 18.90
C GLU A 123 15.96 -13.87 17.71
N TYR A 124 16.28 -12.57 17.74
CA TYR A 124 16.01 -11.63 16.63
C TYR A 124 16.68 -12.09 15.33
N ALA A 125 17.96 -12.45 15.38
CA ALA A 125 18.72 -12.88 14.21
C ALA A 125 18.15 -14.17 13.62
N GLU A 126 17.79 -15.13 14.46
CA GLU A 126 17.19 -16.40 14.03
C GLU A 126 15.81 -16.21 13.38
N ILE A 127 14.93 -15.38 13.96
CA ILE A 127 13.61 -15.09 13.38
C ILE A 127 13.75 -14.37 12.03
N MET A 128 14.68 -13.42 11.91
CA MET A 128 14.97 -12.72 10.64
C MET A 128 15.50 -13.66 9.56
N LEU A 129 16.31 -14.65 9.93
CA LEU A 129 16.82 -15.66 9.01
C LEU A 129 15.73 -16.66 8.60
N LYS A 130 14.83 -17.01 9.52
CA LYS A 130 13.76 -18.00 9.30
C LYS A 130 12.56 -17.43 8.53
N SER A 131 12.28 -16.13 8.65
CA SER A 131 11.07 -15.51 8.07
C SER A 131 11.28 -14.99 6.63
N ASN A 132 10.51 -15.54 5.69
CA ASN A 132 10.50 -15.10 4.29
C ASN A 132 9.56 -13.89 4.08
N PHE A 133 9.95 -12.70 4.58
CA PHE A 133 9.18 -11.49 4.30
C PHE A 133 9.44 -10.92 2.91
N TYR A 134 8.37 -10.53 2.21
CA TYR A 134 8.42 -9.86 0.90
C TYR A 134 8.84 -8.38 0.96
N MET A 135 8.66 -7.73 2.12
CA MET A 135 8.96 -6.31 2.36
C MET A 135 9.50 -6.13 3.79
N PRO A 136 10.23 -5.03 4.07
CA PRO A 136 10.89 -4.84 5.34
C PRO A 136 9.90 -4.91 6.52
N PRO A 137 10.36 -5.37 7.69
CA PRO A 137 9.51 -5.51 8.87
C PRO A 137 9.19 -4.17 9.55
N TRP A 138 9.86 -3.06 9.17
CA TRP A 138 9.64 -1.71 9.70
C TRP A 138 8.27 -1.17 9.33
N TYR A 139 7.27 -1.61 10.07
CA TYR A 139 5.88 -1.39 9.74
C TYR A 139 5.06 -1.37 11.02
N THR A 140 4.37 -0.27 11.29
CA THR A 140 3.55 -0.12 12.49
C THR A 140 2.08 -0.46 12.25
N VAL A 141 1.32 -0.56 13.34
CA VAL A 141 -0.14 -0.75 13.29
C VAL A 141 -0.84 0.45 12.62
N HIS A 142 -0.32 1.66 12.83
CA HIS A 142 -0.87 2.87 12.21
C HIS A 142 -0.67 2.86 10.70
N ASP A 143 0.53 2.51 10.24
CA ASP A 143 0.84 2.37 8.80
C ASP A 143 -0.13 1.36 8.16
N ARG A 144 -0.40 0.24 8.84
CA ARG A 144 -1.40 -0.74 8.37
C ARG A 144 -2.78 -0.18 8.22
N ASN A 145 -3.24 0.59 9.20
CA ASN A 145 -4.57 1.17 9.14
C ASN A 145 -4.67 2.20 8.01
N PHE A 146 -3.61 2.96 7.72
CA PHE A 146 -3.57 3.88 6.59
C PHE A 146 -3.67 3.17 5.23
N ILE A 147 -2.93 2.07 5.02
CA ILE A 147 -3.05 1.31 3.76
C ILE A 147 -4.45 0.70 3.62
N PHE A 148 -5.01 0.19 4.72
CA PHE A 148 -6.36 -0.36 4.69
C PHE A 148 -7.41 0.72 4.37
N ALA A 149 -7.27 1.92 4.96
CA ALA A 149 -8.12 3.05 4.61
C ALA A 149 -7.94 3.45 3.13
N ALA A 150 -6.70 3.54 2.65
CA ALA A 150 -6.39 3.81 1.24
C ALA A 150 -7.04 2.80 0.29
N PHE A 151 -7.02 1.52 0.66
CA PHE A 151 -7.65 0.44 -0.07
C PHE A 151 -9.17 0.62 -0.17
N ILE A 152 -9.85 0.92 0.94
CA ILE A 152 -11.31 1.09 0.95
C ILE A 152 -11.74 2.33 0.15
N PHE A 153 -11.11 3.49 0.40
CA PHE A 153 -11.44 4.71 -0.34
C PHE A 153 -11.07 4.60 -1.82
N GLY A 154 -9.95 3.93 -2.11
CA GLY A 154 -9.54 3.62 -3.48
C GLY A 154 -10.56 2.75 -4.20
N LEU A 155 -11.00 1.65 -3.59
CA LEU A 155 -12.03 0.77 -4.15
C LEU A 155 -13.32 1.53 -4.47
N LEU A 156 -13.80 2.36 -3.55
CA LEU A 156 -15.00 3.18 -3.80
C LEU A 156 -14.78 4.20 -4.91
N GLY A 157 -13.61 4.85 -4.95
CA GLY A 157 -13.23 5.78 -6.02
C GLY A 157 -13.22 5.11 -7.40
N GLU A 158 -12.56 3.96 -7.53
CA GLU A 158 -12.47 3.24 -8.81
C GLU A 158 -13.84 2.73 -9.29
N VAL A 159 -14.74 2.38 -8.36
CA VAL A 159 -16.15 2.09 -8.70
C VAL A 159 -16.83 3.34 -9.27
N CYS A 160 -16.62 4.53 -8.68
CA CYS A 160 -17.13 5.77 -9.24
C CYS A 160 -16.55 6.08 -10.63
N LEU A 161 -15.26 5.83 -10.87
CA LEU A 161 -14.64 6.00 -12.19
C LEU A 161 -15.27 5.06 -13.23
N LEU A 162 -15.46 3.79 -12.88
CA LEU A 162 -16.15 2.84 -13.75
C LEU A 162 -17.59 3.30 -14.04
N MET A 163 -18.33 3.76 -13.03
CA MET A 163 -19.67 4.28 -13.22
C MET A 163 -19.69 5.54 -14.10
N ALA A 164 -18.69 6.43 -13.99
CA ALA A 164 -18.55 7.58 -14.88
C ALA A 164 -18.35 7.17 -16.35
N SER A 165 -17.64 6.05 -16.62
CA SER A 165 -17.51 5.54 -17.99
C SER A 165 -18.80 4.92 -18.57
N ILE A 166 -19.67 4.38 -17.70
CA ILE A 166 -20.97 3.81 -18.09
C ILE A 166 -22.01 4.92 -18.31
N PHE A 167 -22.14 5.84 -17.35
CA PHE A 167 -23.03 7.00 -17.45
C PHE A 167 -22.34 8.11 -18.25
N SER A 168 -22.44 7.99 -19.58
CA SER A 168 -21.83 8.92 -20.54
C SER A 168 -22.41 10.34 -20.46
N THR A 169 -21.58 11.33 -20.81
CA THR A 169 -21.96 12.76 -20.91
C THR A 169 -23.10 13.01 -21.90
N ALA A 170 -23.28 12.15 -22.90
CA ALA A 170 -24.32 12.29 -23.93
C ALA A 170 -25.74 12.00 -23.42
N HIS A 171 -25.90 11.09 -22.45
CA HIS A 171 -27.22 10.65 -21.96
C HIS A 171 -27.49 11.06 -20.51
N TYR A 172 -26.45 11.05 -19.67
CA TYR A 172 -26.58 11.21 -18.21
C TYR A 172 -25.55 12.21 -17.66
N HIS A 173 -25.48 13.40 -18.25
CA HIS A 173 -24.48 14.44 -17.94
C HIS A 173 -24.34 14.74 -16.43
N HIS A 174 -25.46 14.94 -15.71
CA HIS A 174 -25.41 15.23 -14.27
C HIS A 174 -24.87 14.06 -13.44
N VAL A 175 -25.21 12.82 -13.80
CA VAL A 175 -24.72 11.62 -13.11
C VAL A 175 -23.24 11.44 -13.37
N HIS A 176 -22.80 11.63 -14.62
CA HIS A 176 -21.40 11.58 -15.00
C HIS A 176 -20.54 12.51 -14.14
N ILE A 177 -20.90 13.79 -14.08
CA ILE A 177 -20.17 14.79 -13.29
C ILE A 177 -20.17 14.43 -11.80
N ALA A 178 -21.30 14.00 -11.25
CA ALA A 178 -21.37 13.58 -9.85
C ALA A 178 -20.42 12.41 -9.55
N MET A 179 -20.35 11.41 -10.44
CA MET A 179 -19.44 10.26 -10.28
C MET A 179 -17.96 10.66 -10.41
N VAL A 180 -17.62 11.57 -11.34
CA VAL A 180 -16.25 12.09 -11.47
C VAL A 180 -15.84 12.86 -10.21
N VAL A 181 -16.71 13.72 -9.67
CA VAL A 181 -16.44 14.46 -8.43
C VAL A 181 -16.23 13.50 -7.25
N LEU A 182 -17.09 12.50 -7.10
CA LEU A 182 -16.94 11.48 -6.05
C LEU A 182 -15.62 10.69 -6.21
N PHE A 183 -15.28 10.30 -7.43
CA PHE A 183 -14.01 9.66 -7.75
C PHE A 183 -12.82 10.53 -7.29
N VAL A 184 -12.78 11.80 -7.67
CA VAL A 184 -11.67 12.71 -7.31
C VAL A 184 -11.53 12.85 -5.79
N ILE A 185 -12.63 13.02 -5.06
CA ILE A 185 -12.60 13.15 -3.59
C ILE A 185 -12.11 11.85 -2.92
N LEU A 186 -12.66 10.71 -3.32
CA LEU A 186 -12.31 9.41 -2.75
C LEU A 186 -10.85 9.04 -3.06
N MET A 187 -10.39 9.31 -4.28
CA MET A 187 -9.00 9.10 -4.67
C MET A 187 -8.05 10.06 -3.96
N PHE A 188 -8.43 11.31 -3.76
CA PHE A 188 -7.65 12.26 -2.95
C PHE A 188 -7.43 11.72 -1.54
N ILE A 189 -8.48 11.25 -0.88
CA ILE A 189 -8.38 10.66 0.47
C ILE A 189 -7.51 9.39 0.44
N SER A 190 -7.70 8.52 -0.55
CA SER A 190 -6.89 7.30 -0.72
C SER A 190 -5.39 7.63 -0.83
N VAL A 191 -5.02 8.58 -1.69
CA VAL A 191 -3.62 8.98 -1.90
C VAL A 191 -3.06 9.72 -0.68
N CYS A 192 -3.84 10.55 0.02
CA CYS A 192 -3.46 11.14 1.30
C CYS A 192 -3.10 10.07 2.35
N CYS A 193 -3.88 8.99 2.43
CA CYS A 193 -3.57 7.86 3.31
C CYS A 193 -2.27 7.16 2.91
N LEU A 194 -2.00 6.98 1.61
CA LEU A 194 -0.72 6.44 1.12
C LEU A 194 0.45 7.37 1.47
N ILE A 195 0.31 8.68 1.29
CA ILE A 195 1.36 9.65 1.67
C ILE A 195 1.63 9.57 3.18
N ALA A 196 0.57 9.53 4.00
CA ALA A 196 0.70 9.42 5.46
C ALA A 196 1.43 8.14 5.88
N GLU A 197 1.14 7.02 5.21
CA GLU A 197 1.82 5.75 5.43
C GLU A 197 3.32 5.82 5.10
N TYR A 198 3.69 6.29 3.91
CA TYR A 198 5.10 6.44 3.52
C TYR A 198 5.85 7.49 4.37
N ALA A 199 5.18 8.58 4.75
CA ALA A 199 5.76 9.61 5.63
C ALA A 199 6.01 9.06 7.05
N SER A 200 5.02 8.33 7.59
CA SER A 200 5.14 7.68 8.89
C SER A 200 6.29 6.66 8.88
N MET A 201 6.34 5.75 7.91
CA MET A 201 7.46 4.82 7.76
C MET A 201 8.81 5.52 7.57
N GLY A 202 8.83 6.61 6.81
CA GLY A 202 10.00 7.44 6.63
C GLY A 202 10.52 8.00 7.95
N LYS A 203 9.62 8.48 8.82
CA LYS A 203 9.99 8.99 10.15
C LYS A 203 10.58 7.91 11.03
N HIS A 204 9.97 6.72 11.05
CA HIS A 204 10.50 5.58 11.82
C HIS A 204 11.87 5.13 11.32
N TYR A 205 12.01 5.01 10.00
CA TYR A 205 13.26 4.57 9.39
C TYR A 205 14.39 5.59 9.56
N ALA A 206 14.07 6.89 9.65
CA ALA A 206 15.05 7.95 9.91
C ALA A 206 15.76 7.79 11.27
N LEU A 207 15.06 7.27 12.29
CA LEU A 207 15.61 7.00 13.62
C LEU A 207 16.52 5.77 13.64
N LEU A 208 16.20 4.76 12.84
CA LEU A 208 16.95 3.50 12.74
C LEU A 208 18.18 3.60 11.84
N HIS A 209 18.31 4.68 11.06
CA HIS A 209 19.37 4.80 10.09
C HIS A 209 20.74 4.90 10.79
N PRO A 210 21.79 4.17 10.35
CA PRO A 210 23.09 4.17 11.04
C PRO A 210 23.83 5.51 10.98
N LEU A 211 23.41 6.43 10.10
CA LEU A 211 23.92 7.80 10.06
C LEU A 211 23.15 8.75 11.01
N ALA A 212 22.14 8.27 11.72
CA ALA A 212 21.47 9.06 12.76
C ALA A 212 22.40 9.12 13.99
N ASN A 213 22.58 10.31 14.55
CA ASN A 213 23.42 10.48 15.72
C ASN A 213 22.62 10.06 16.98
N PRO A 214 22.98 8.95 17.65
CA PRO A 214 22.18 8.37 18.72
C PRO A 214 22.02 9.31 19.92
N GLU A 215 22.99 10.20 20.18
CA GLU A 215 22.97 11.14 21.30
C GLU A 215 21.90 12.23 21.15
N THR A 216 21.55 12.59 19.90
CA THR A 216 20.55 13.62 19.59
C THR A 216 19.17 13.04 19.27
N THR A 217 19.05 11.71 19.22
CA THR A 217 17.84 11.05 18.73
C THR A 217 16.84 10.85 19.85
N ILE A 218 15.68 11.50 19.75
CA ILE A 218 14.58 11.34 20.71
C ILE A 218 13.89 9.98 20.45
N PRO A 219 13.54 9.21 21.49
CA PRO A 219 12.81 7.94 21.33
C PRO A 219 11.46 8.15 20.63
N PHE A 220 11.04 7.15 19.86
CA PHE A 220 9.87 7.26 18.99
C PHE A 220 8.57 7.60 19.75
N GLU A 221 8.36 7.09 20.98
CA GLU A 221 7.12 7.34 21.73
C GLU A 221 6.94 8.82 22.11
N ARG A 222 8.04 9.57 22.23
CA ARG A 222 8.01 11.01 22.56
C ARG A 222 8.01 11.89 21.32
N LEU A 223 8.16 11.30 20.13
CA LEU A 223 8.28 12.05 18.89
C LEU A 223 6.90 12.55 18.43
N ARG A 224 6.71 13.88 18.48
CA ARG A 224 5.49 14.49 17.96
C ARG A 224 5.35 14.30 16.45
N TRP A 225 4.12 14.43 15.95
CA TRP A 225 3.79 14.20 14.54
C TRP A 225 4.49 15.18 13.58
N TYR A 226 4.78 16.41 14.01
CA TYR A 226 5.44 17.45 13.22
C TYR A 226 6.98 17.46 13.36
N GLN A 227 7.54 16.70 14.31
CA GLN A 227 8.98 16.67 14.56
C GLN A 227 9.65 15.55 13.78
N TRP A 228 10.76 15.87 13.13
CA TRP A 228 11.61 14.93 12.42
C TRP A 228 12.97 14.86 13.12
N SER A 229 13.42 13.65 13.44
CA SER A 229 14.71 13.38 14.08
C SER A 229 15.43 12.27 13.32
N GLY A 230 16.77 12.37 13.21
CA GLY A 230 17.60 11.42 12.48
C GLY A 230 17.79 11.76 10.98
N HIS A 231 17.99 10.74 10.14
CA HIS A 231 18.29 10.93 8.72
C HIS A 231 17.02 11.08 7.87
N ILE A 232 16.69 12.32 7.52
CA ILE A 232 15.43 12.70 6.84
C ILE A 232 15.33 12.10 5.42
N TRP A 233 16.44 12.01 4.67
CA TRP A 233 16.43 11.59 3.27
C TRP A 233 16.57 10.07 3.14
N ASN A 234 15.45 9.37 3.30
CA ASN A 234 15.38 7.95 3.09
C ASN A 234 14.44 7.58 1.93
N LYS A 235 14.46 6.31 1.53
CA LYS A 235 13.66 5.83 0.39
C LYS A 235 12.16 6.04 0.59
N PHE A 236 11.67 5.98 1.83
CA PHE A 236 10.24 6.13 2.14
C PHE A 236 9.83 7.60 2.15
N THR A 237 10.64 8.50 2.72
CA THR A 237 10.41 9.94 2.68
C THR A 237 10.51 10.49 1.27
N LEU A 238 11.44 9.97 0.46
CA LEU A 238 11.53 10.34 -0.94
C LEU A 238 10.27 9.95 -1.72
N SER A 239 9.74 8.74 -1.47
CA SER A 239 8.49 8.30 -2.08
C SER A 239 7.27 9.10 -1.60
N ALA A 240 7.19 9.41 -0.30
CA ALA A 240 6.16 10.28 0.27
C ALA A 240 6.20 11.68 -0.33
N ALA A 241 7.40 12.27 -0.45
CA ALA A 241 7.60 13.59 -1.04
C ALA A 241 7.19 13.60 -2.53
N PHE A 242 7.58 12.57 -3.29
CA PHE A 242 7.15 12.43 -4.69
C PHE A 242 5.63 12.36 -4.79
N LYS A 243 4.95 11.54 -3.97
CA LYS A 243 3.48 11.42 -3.97
C LYS A 243 2.80 12.72 -3.51
N ALA A 244 3.39 13.45 -2.57
CA ALA A 244 2.87 14.75 -2.15
C ALA A 244 2.97 15.81 -3.27
N VAL A 245 4.11 15.86 -3.97
CA VAL A 245 4.27 16.71 -5.17
C VAL A 245 3.28 16.28 -6.26
N TRP A 246 3.14 14.97 -6.47
CA TRP A 246 2.20 14.43 -7.43
C TRP A 246 0.74 14.83 -7.12
N LEU A 247 0.33 14.70 -5.85
CA LEU A 247 -1.02 15.04 -5.39
C LEU A 247 -1.27 16.55 -5.46
N THR A 248 -0.32 17.38 -5.04
CA THR A 248 -0.46 18.84 -5.07
C THR A 248 -0.62 19.36 -6.50
N LEU A 249 0.18 18.86 -7.45
CA LEU A 249 0.02 19.19 -8.87
C LEU A 249 -1.34 18.70 -9.40
N GLY A 250 -1.76 17.48 -9.03
CA GLY A 250 -3.07 16.94 -9.39
C GLY A 250 -4.23 17.81 -8.88
N VAL A 251 -4.16 18.29 -7.63
CA VAL A 251 -5.18 19.20 -7.05
C VAL A 251 -5.21 20.54 -7.78
N VAL A 252 -4.05 21.12 -8.08
CA VAL A 252 -3.97 22.38 -8.85
C VAL A 252 -4.63 22.21 -10.21
N TRP A 253 -4.32 21.13 -10.93
CA TRP A 253 -4.91 20.87 -12.24
C TRP A 253 -6.40 20.51 -12.17
N ALA A 254 -6.86 19.86 -11.11
CA ALA A 254 -8.29 19.60 -10.89
C ALA A 254 -9.07 20.90 -10.63
N ILE A 255 -8.48 21.87 -9.91
CA ILE A 255 -9.07 23.19 -9.73
C ILE A 255 -9.11 23.94 -11.07
N CYS A 256 -8.02 23.89 -11.85
CA CYS A 256 -7.99 24.48 -13.18
C CYS A 256 -9.01 23.84 -14.14
N PHE A 257 -9.18 22.51 -14.08
CA PHE A 257 -10.21 21.78 -14.83
C PHE A 257 -11.62 22.33 -14.52
N GLY A 258 -11.95 22.56 -13.25
CA GLY A 258 -13.27 23.08 -12.86
C GLY A 258 -13.47 24.58 -13.07
N ALA A 259 -12.41 25.38 -13.14
CA ALA A 259 -12.49 26.85 -13.16
C ALA A 259 -12.19 27.49 -14.53
N CYS A 260 -11.51 26.78 -15.43
CA CYS A 260 -11.16 27.30 -16.75
C CYS A 260 -12.28 27.08 -17.77
N GLY A 261 -12.25 27.84 -18.88
CA GLY A 261 -13.19 27.67 -19.99
C GLY A 261 -12.97 26.37 -20.78
N ASP A 262 -13.95 26.04 -21.62
CA ASP A 262 -14.14 24.71 -22.20
C ASP A 262 -12.89 24.05 -22.81
N SER A 263 -12.22 24.67 -23.79
CA SER A 263 -11.04 24.04 -24.44
C SER A 263 -9.85 23.87 -23.50
N ILE A 264 -9.67 24.81 -22.55
CA ILE A 264 -8.59 24.75 -21.57
C ILE A 264 -8.90 23.68 -20.51
N SER A 265 -10.16 23.56 -20.11
CA SER A 265 -10.60 22.52 -19.19
C SER A 265 -10.41 21.13 -19.80
N ALA A 266 -10.72 20.93 -21.08
CA ALA A 266 -10.43 19.68 -21.79
C ALA A 266 -8.93 19.31 -21.74
N CYS A 267 -8.02 20.27 -21.93
CA CYS A 267 -6.58 20.03 -21.74
C CYS A 267 -6.25 19.51 -20.34
N PHE A 268 -6.86 20.06 -19.29
CA PHE A 268 -6.63 19.61 -17.92
C PHE A 268 -7.21 18.23 -17.64
N GLU A 269 -8.33 17.86 -18.27
CA GLU A 269 -8.87 16.50 -18.19
C GLU A 269 -7.86 15.48 -18.75
N TRP A 270 -7.34 15.74 -19.96
CA TRP A 270 -6.28 14.91 -20.56
C TRP A 270 -5.04 14.83 -19.69
N LEU A 271 -4.57 15.99 -19.21
CA LEU A 271 -3.41 16.07 -18.33
C LEU A 271 -3.61 15.21 -17.08
N LEU A 272 -4.76 15.34 -16.40
CA LEU A 272 -5.09 14.56 -15.20
C LEU A 272 -5.19 13.06 -15.48
N ALA A 273 -5.80 12.67 -16.60
CA ALA A 273 -5.93 11.27 -16.99
C ALA A 273 -4.55 10.61 -17.23
N PHE A 274 -3.63 11.30 -17.91
CA PHE A 274 -2.26 10.80 -18.06
C PHE A 274 -1.48 10.85 -16.74
N TRP A 275 -1.65 11.93 -15.96
CA TRP A 275 -1.00 12.13 -14.66
C TRP A 275 -1.32 11.01 -13.67
N PHE A 276 -2.56 10.52 -13.70
CA PHE A 276 -3.00 9.39 -12.90
C PHE A 276 -2.14 8.13 -13.11
N GLY A 277 -1.68 7.90 -14.33
CA GLY A 277 -0.78 6.80 -14.62
C GLY A 277 0.58 6.87 -13.90
N LEU A 278 1.08 8.06 -13.59
CA LEU A 278 2.35 8.20 -12.83
C LEU A 278 2.25 7.65 -11.40
N LEU A 279 1.04 7.60 -10.82
CA LEU A 279 0.82 7.00 -9.51
C LEU A 279 1.15 5.50 -9.53
N PHE A 280 0.76 4.78 -10.58
CA PHE A 280 1.10 3.35 -10.76
C PHE A 280 2.60 3.12 -10.88
N ILE A 281 3.29 3.99 -11.63
CA ILE A 281 4.75 3.95 -11.76
C ILE A 281 5.39 4.15 -10.37
N SER A 282 4.88 5.10 -9.59
CA SER A 282 5.33 5.34 -8.21
C SER A 282 5.19 4.09 -7.34
N ILE A 283 4.02 3.45 -7.34
CA ILE A 283 3.76 2.21 -6.57
C ILE A 283 4.69 1.08 -7.02
N SER A 284 4.92 0.93 -8.33
CA SER A 284 5.87 -0.06 -8.85
C SER A 284 7.29 0.19 -8.32
N VAL A 285 7.76 1.44 -8.34
CA VAL A 285 9.09 1.80 -7.83
C VAL A 285 9.20 1.46 -6.35
N ASP A 286 8.15 1.71 -5.57
CA ASP A 286 8.14 1.34 -4.15
C ASP A 286 8.19 -0.16 -3.93
N PHE A 287 7.48 -0.95 -4.73
CA PHE A 287 7.54 -2.41 -4.65
C PHE A 287 8.94 -2.93 -4.97
N TYR A 288 9.57 -2.36 -5.98
CA TYR A 288 10.95 -2.70 -6.34
C TYR A 288 11.95 -2.36 -5.23
N LEU A 289 11.88 -1.15 -4.66
CA LEU A 289 12.77 -0.70 -3.58
C LEU A 289 12.47 -1.40 -2.24
N GLY A 290 11.20 -1.71 -2.00
CA GLY A 290 10.68 -2.42 -0.84
C GLY A 290 11.14 -3.88 -0.84
N GLY A 291 10.95 -4.60 -1.94
CA GLY A 291 11.32 -6.01 -2.07
C GLY A 291 12.83 -6.28 -1.94
N ARG A 292 13.66 -5.26 -2.14
CA ARG A 292 15.12 -5.34 -2.08
C ARG A 292 15.73 -5.04 -0.73
N TYR A 293 14.93 -4.93 0.32
CA TYR A 293 15.39 -4.52 1.64
C TYR A 293 16.56 -5.38 2.19
N LYS A 294 16.59 -6.70 1.92
CA LYS A 294 17.68 -7.61 2.33
C LYS A 294 19.06 -7.25 1.75
N TYR A 295 19.08 -6.62 0.56
CA TYR A 295 20.32 -6.21 -0.13
C TYR A 295 20.68 -4.74 0.14
N SER A 296 19.97 -4.06 1.04
CA SER A 296 20.27 -2.68 1.39
C SER A 296 21.55 -2.59 2.21
N LYS A 297 22.38 -1.58 1.90
CA LYS A 297 23.72 -1.35 2.47
C LYS A 297 23.75 -1.29 4.01
N TYR A 298 22.64 -0.90 4.62
CA TYR A 298 22.54 -0.64 6.05
C TYR A 298 21.67 -1.66 6.79
N PHE A 299 21.14 -2.67 6.09
CA PHE A 299 20.24 -3.65 6.70
C PHE A 299 20.91 -4.50 7.80
N HIS A 300 22.20 -4.79 7.63
CA HIS A 300 22.99 -5.63 8.54
C HIS A 300 23.35 -4.95 9.87
N GLN A 301 23.15 -3.63 9.97
CA GLN A 301 23.58 -2.82 11.12
C GLN A 301 22.48 -2.62 12.17
N VAL A 302 21.24 -3.03 11.87
CA VAL A 302 20.08 -2.81 12.75
C VAL A 302 20.01 -3.95 13.79
N GLN A 303 20.07 -3.58 15.07
CA GLN A 303 20.21 -4.54 16.18
C GLN A 303 18.88 -4.89 16.89
N SER A 304 17.80 -4.13 16.71
CA SER A 304 16.50 -4.40 17.34
C SER A 304 15.31 -4.01 16.46
N PHE A 305 14.21 -4.79 16.54
CA PHE A 305 12.96 -4.60 15.78
C PHE A 305 11.71 -4.64 16.68
N HIS A 306 11.88 -4.45 17.98
CA HIS A 306 10.77 -4.44 18.95
C HIS A 306 9.78 -3.29 18.66
N GLY A 307 8.47 -3.54 18.78
CA GLY A 307 7.41 -2.54 18.54
C GLY A 307 6.95 -2.42 17.08
N TYR A 308 7.42 -3.29 16.18
CA TYR A 308 6.94 -3.36 14.80
C TYR A 308 5.90 -4.47 14.61
N TYR A 309 4.83 -4.17 13.87
CA TYR A 309 3.63 -5.01 13.73
C TYR A 309 3.90 -6.46 13.29
N LYS A 310 4.80 -6.65 12.32
CA LYS A 310 5.15 -8.00 11.84
C LYS A 310 5.87 -8.82 12.91
N TYR A 311 6.64 -8.16 13.76
CA TYR A 311 7.48 -8.78 14.78
C TYR A 311 6.66 -9.14 16.01
N ASP A 312 5.86 -8.21 16.54
CA ASP A 312 4.93 -8.47 17.66
C ASP A 312 3.99 -9.65 17.33
N LYS A 313 3.59 -9.77 16.06
CA LYS A 313 2.80 -10.90 15.57
C LYS A 313 3.55 -12.23 15.64
N ILE A 314 4.84 -12.26 15.29
CA ILE A 314 5.63 -13.50 15.33
C ILE A 314 5.90 -13.92 16.77
N ILE A 315 6.34 -13.02 17.65
CA ILE A 315 6.51 -13.35 19.07
C ILE A 315 5.20 -13.88 19.65
N SER A 316 4.07 -13.19 19.40
CA SER A 316 2.76 -13.64 19.88
C SER A 316 2.39 -15.03 19.35
N SER A 317 2.84 -15.40 18.15
CA SER A 317 2.60 -16.74 17.59
C SER A 317 3.57 -17.80 18.12
N SER A 318 4.84 -17.45 18.37
CA SER A 318 5.85 -18.35 18.92
C SER A 318 5.50 -18.72 20.37
N SER A 319 5.19 -17.73 21.20
CA SER A 319 4.70 -17.93 22.58
C SER A 319 3.43 -18.80 22.64
N SER A 320 2.50 -18.61 21.70
CA SER A 320 1.30 -19.47 21.58
C SER A 320 1.63 -20.91 21.16
N SER A 321 2.73 -21.12 20.42
CA SER A 321 3.15 -22.43 19.94
C SER A 321 3.89 -23.20 21.04
N GLU A 322 4.72 -22.51 21.82
CA GLU A 322 5.41 -23.08 22.99
C GLU A 322 4.44 -23.46 24.11
N SER A 323 3.38 -22.66 24.36
CA SER A 323 2.34 -23.05 25.33
C SER A 323 1.59 -24.31 24.91
N THR A 324 1.43 -24.54 23.60
CA THR A 324 0.73 -25.72 23.05
C THR A 324 1.59 -26.99 23.13
N LEU A 325 2.92 -26.85 22.94
CA LEU A 325 3.89 -27.94 23.16
C LEU A 325 4.06 -28.26 24.66
N ALA A 326 4.10 -27.25 25.53
CA ALA A 326 4.17 -27.47 26.98
C ALA A 326 2.88 -28.13 27.54
N SER A 327 1.71 -27.84 26.96
CA SER A 327 0.48 -28.54 27.33
C SER A 327 0.44 -30.00 26.86
N THR A 328 1.03 -30.32 25.70
CA THR A 328 1.10 -31.70 25.20
C THR A 328 2.12 -32.55 25.97
N ASP A 329 3.25 -31.96 26.41
CA ASP A 329 4.20 -32.65 27.28
C ASP A 329 3.65 -32.91 28.69
N ASN A 330 2.81 -32.01 29.22
CA ASN A 330 2.12 -32.23 30.50
C ASN A 330 0.99 -33.26 30.40
N GLU A 331 0.28 -33.32 29.28
CA GLU A 331 -0.72 -34.36 29.01
C GLU A 331 -0.06 -35.74 28.82
N PHE A 332 1.10 -35.81 28.15
CA PHE A 332 1.88 -37.04 28.00
C PHE A 332 2.49 -37.52 29.34
N LYS A 333 2.91 -36.59 30.23
CA LYS A 333 3.32 -36.94 31.59
C LYS A 333 2.17 -37.44 32.47
N HIS A 334 0.97 -36.87 32.34
CA HIS A 334 -0.19 -37.35 33.11
C HIS A 334 -0.69 -38.72 32.66
N VAL A 335 -0.57 -39.07 31.37
CA VAL A 335 -0.89 -40.42 30.87
C VAL A 335 0.14 -41.45 31.37
N ILE A 336 1.43 -41.12 31.39
CA ILE A 336 2.47 -42.05 31.88
C ILE A 336 2.37 -42.28 33.40
N ILE A 337 1.93 -41.29 34.19
CA ILE A 337 1.78 -41.44 35.64
C ILE A 337 0.56 -42.31 36.00
N ASN A 338 -0.54 -42.24 35.23
CA ASN A 338 -1.72 -43.08 35.48
C ASN A 338 -1.54 -44.55 35.06
N ASP A 339 -0.66 -44.85 34.10
CA ASP A 339 -0.34 -46.24 33.71
C ASP A 339 0.64 -46.94 34.67
N THR A 340 1.41 -46.19 35.49
CA THR A 340 2.31 -46.81 36.48
C THR A 340 1.65 -47.19 37.80
N ASP A 341 0.45 -46.68 38.10
CA ASP A 341 -0.25 -46.97 39.37
C ASP A 341 -1.23 -48.17 39.31
N THR A 342 -1.36 -48.85 38.16
CA THR A 342 -2.25 -50.03 38.02
C THR A 342 -1.53 -51.38 37.96
N ALA A 343 -0.19 -51.42 38.10
CA ALA A 343 0.60 -52.63 37.93
C ALA A 343 1.01 -53.37 39.22
N ASN A 344 0.49 -53.00 40.40
CA ASN A 344 0.93 -53.57 41.69
C ASN A 344 -0.11 -54.31 42.53
N ASP A 345 -1.30 -54.63 42.02
CA ASP A 345 -2.30 -55.40 42.77
C ASP A 345 -2.82 -56.63 42.00
N VAL A 346 -1.99 -57.67 41.86
CA VAL A 346 -2.45 -59.08 41.78
C VAL A 346 -1.36 -60.01 42.36
N VAL A 347 -1.42 -60.26 43.67
CA VAL A 347 -0.86 -61.47 44.30
C VAL A 347 -1.96 -62.05 45.19
N VAL A 348 -2.53 -63.17 44.77
CA VAL A 348 -2.83 -64.35 45.62
C VAL A 348 -2.57 -65.60 44.78
#